data_AF-A0A966V8H7-F1
#
_entry.id   AF-A0A966V8H7-F1
#
_cell.length_a   1.000
_cell.length_b   1.000
_cell.length_c   1.000
_cell.angle_alpha   90.00
_cell.angle_beta   90.00
_cell.angle_gamma   90.00
#
_symmetry.space_group_name_H-M   'P 1'
#
loop_
_entity.id
_entity.type
_entity.pdbx_description
1 polymer ?
#
loop_
_entity_poly.entity_id
_entity_poly.type
_entity_poly.pdbx_seq_one_letter_code
_entity_poly.pdbx_strand_id
1 'polypeptide(L)'
;MKTIRLKQKLFTFIASTILMAGMFSGTVHALTSVQLQEQVNTLQSQINAGTAKAKELAQQADSLKKAVGALDIQIDQENARIEQTNLKIQDLQNKLNETQAELDRQKDLLKDSMRALYKKGGASPIELLIGSDSFSQFIDSQEYLTRLKSAIQTSTDKVIALKQEIQKQQFEQEELLKVQQ
;
A
#
# COMPACT_ATOMS: atom_id res chain seq x y z
N MET A 1 -6.17 -31.84 -15.99
CA MET A 1 -6.60 -33.18 -16.47
C MET A 1 -6.36 -34.36 -15.51
N LYS A 2 -5.47 -34.29 -14.50
CA LYS A 2 -5.18 -35.42 -13.60
C LYS A 2 -6.29 -35.77 -12.59
N THR A 3 -7.12 -34.81 -12.17
CA THR A 3 -8.14 -35.01 -11.12
C THR A 3 -9.43 -35.69 -11.61
N ILE A 4 -9.75 -35.58 -12.90
CA ILE A 4 -10.92 -36.22 -13.53
C ILE A 4 -10.71 -37.73 -13.68
N ARG A 5 -9.50 -38.17 -14.04
CA ARG A 5 -9.14 -39.59 -14.16
C ARG A 5 -9.11 -40.32 -12.82
N LEU A 6 -8.96 -39.61 -11.70
CA LEU A 6 -8.99 -40.20 -10.35
C LEU A 6 -10.43 -40.48 -9.89
N LYS A 7 -11.37 -39.57 -10.18
CA LYS A 7 -12.81 -39.76 -9.88
C LYS A 7 -13.45 -40.89 -10.69
N GLN A 8 -13.03 -41.08 -11.95
CA GLN A 8 -13.51 -42.19 -12.79
C GLN A 8 -12.99 -43.56 -12.31
N LYS A 9 -11.72 -43.66 -11.89
CA LYS A 9 -11.16 -44.92 -11.35
C LYS A 9 -11.78 -45.33 -10.01
N LEU A 10 -12.16 -44.36 -9.18
CA LEU A 10 -12.84 -44.63 -7.90
C LEU A 10 -14.28 -45.12 -8.12
N PHE A 11 -14.97 -44.60 -9.13
CA PHE A 11 -16.34 -45.01 -9.49
C PHE A 11 -16.39 -46.42 -10.09
N THR A 12 -15.42 -46.79 -10.94
CA THR A 12 -15.35 -48.15 -11.52
C THR A 12 -14.97 -49.23 -10.51
N PHE A 13 -14.26 -48.86 -9.43
CA PHE A 13 -13.88 -49.81 -8.38
C PHE A 13 -15.07 -50.21 -7.48
N ILE A 14 -16.00 -49.28 -7.23
CA ILE A 14 -17.22 -49.53 -6.44
C ILE A 14 -18.26 -50.30 -7.27
N ALA A 15 -18.29 -50.11 -8.60
CA ALA A 15 -19.18 -50.87 -9.48
C ALA A 15 -18.70 -52.32 -9.70
N SER A 16 -17.39 -52.58 -9.62
CA SER A 16 -16.82 -53.92 -9.84
C SER A 16 -17.08 -54.91 -8.71
N THR A 17 -17.33 -54.46 -7.48
CA THR A 17 -17.58 -55.35 -6.33
C THR A 17 -19.05 -55.79 -6.23
N ILE A 18 -19.96 -55.20 -6.99
CA ILE A 18 -21.40 -55.51 -6.96
C ILE A 18 -21.79 -56.59 -7.98
N LEU A 19 -20.93 -56.94 -8.94
CA LEU A 19 -21.31 -57.76 -10.11
C LEU A 19 -20.77 -59.20 -10.14
N MET A 20 -20.06 -59.67 -9.10
CA MET A 20 -19.47 -61.02 -9.08
C MET A 20 -19.98 -61.93 -7.95
N ALA A 21 -21.29 -61.86 -7.67
CA ALA A 21 -21.99 -62.75 -6.72
C ALA A 21 -23.04 -63.65 -7.40
N GLY A 22 -22.87 -63.95 -8.70
CA GLY A 22 -23.88 -64.61 -9.54
C GLY A 22 -23.68 -66.10 -9.85
N MET A 23 -22.63 -66.76 -9.34
CA MET A 23 -22.43 -68.21 -9.56
C MET A 23 -21.74 -68.87 -8.37
N PHE A 24 -22.52 -69.26 -7.36
CA PHE A 24 -22.10 -70.27 -6.39
C PHE A 24 -23.32 -71.11 -6.01
N SER A 25 -23.35 -72.36 -6.49
CA SER A 25 -24.27 -73.39 -5.99
C SER A 25 -23.81 -73.78 -4.59
N GLY A 26 -24.53 -73.31 -3.58
CA GLY A 26 -24.32 -73.61 -2.17
C GLY A 26 -25.65 -73.46 -1.43
N THR A 27 -25.86 -74.28 -0.41
CA THR A 27 -27.10 -74.43 0.36
C THR A 27 -27.82 -73.11 0.64
N VAL A 28 -29.14 -73.08 0.35
CA VAL A 28 -30.03 -71.98 0.73
C VAL A 28 -30.13 -71.97 2.25
N HIS A 29 -29.19 -71.30 2.92
CA HIS A 29 -29.42 -70.81 4.27
C HIS A 29 -30.51 -69.75 4.16
N ALA A 30 -31.73 -70.11 4.55
CA ALA A 30 -32.78 -69.14 4.75
C ALA A 30 -32.33 -68.19 5.88
N LEU A 31 -31.74 -67.06 5.52
CA LEU A 31 -31.66 -65.89 6.40
C LEU A 31 -33.08 -65.70 6.93
N THR A 32 -33.25 -65.83 8.24
CA THR A 32 -34.56 -65.60 8.85
C THR A 32 -34.93 -64.13 8.62
N SER A 33 -36.22 -63.84 8.46
CA SER A 33 -36.73 -62.48 8.24
C SER A 33 -36.19 -61.46 9.26
N VAL A 34 -35.81 -61.93 10.46
CA VAL A 34 -35.17 -61.18 11.53
C VAL A 34 -33.78 -60.66 11.16
N GLN A 35 -32.91 -61.48 10.56
CA GLN A 35 -31.53 -61.09 10.20
C GLN A 35 -31.51 -60.08 9.04
N LEU A 36 -32.42 -60.23 8.08
CA LEU A 36 -32.58 -59.25 6.99
C LEU A 36 -33.10 -57.91 7.53
N GLN A 37 -34.04 -57.94 8.48
CA GLN A 37 -34.56 -56.74 9.13
C GLN A 37 -33.46 -56.00 9.92
N GLU A 38 -32.58 -56.74 10.61
CA GLU A 38 -31.44 -56.16 11.33
C GLU A 38 -30.46 -55.46 10.37
N GLN A 39 -30.11 -56.10 9.24
CA GLN A 39 -29.27 -55.50 8.21
C GLN A 39 -29.89 -54.23 7.61
N VAL A 40 -31.20 -54.24 7.32
CA VAL A 40 -31.93 -53.06 6.85
C VAL A 40 -31.86 -51.92 7.87
N ASN A 41 -32.05 -52.22 9.15
CA ASN A 41 -31.95 -51.22 10.21
C ASN A 41 -30.53 -50.64 10.33
N THR A 42 -29.49 -51.48 10.23
CA THR A 42 -28.09 -51.04 10.23
C THR A 42 -27.78 -50.14 9.03
N LEU A 43 -28.16 -50.55 7.81
CA LEU A 43 -27.95 -49.75 6.61
C LEU A 43 -28.71 -48.42 6.67
N GLN A 44 -29.94 -48.42 7.17
CA GLN A 44 -30.71 -47.19 7.36
C GLN A 44 -30.03 -46.24 8.36
N SER A 45 -29.48 -46.77 9.45
CA SER A 45 -28.70 -45.99 10.41
C SER A 45 -27.45 -45.38 9.77
N GLN A 46 -26.71 -46.15 8.97
CA GLN A 46 -25.54 -45.67 8.23
C GLN A 46 -25.91 -44.57 7.22
N ILE A 47 -27.02 -44.73 6.48
CA ILE A 47 -27.53 -43.71 5.56
C ILE A 47 -27.87 -42.42 6.31
N ASN A 48 -28.55 -42.52 7.45
CA ASN A 48 -28.90 -41.37 8.27
C ASN A 48 -27.66 -40.64 8.80
N ALA A 49 -26.67 -41.39 9.29
CA ALA A 49 -25.40 -40.85 9.76
C ALA A 49 -24.59 -40.17 8.63
N GLY A 50 -24.52 -40.81 7.45
CA GLY A 50 -23.86 -40.25 6.27
C GLY A 50 -24.55 -38.97 5.78
N THR A 51 -25.88 -38.94 5.78
CA THR A 51 -26.68 -37.76 5.40
C THR A 51 -26.46 -36.61 6.38
N ALA A 52 -26.43 -36.89 7.69
CA ALA A 52 -26.13 -35.89 8.70
C ALA A 52 -24.72 -35.31 8.52
N LYS A 53 -23.72 -36.16 8.24
CA LYS A 53 -22.35 -35.70 8.00
C LYS A 53 -22.22 -34.87 6.72
N ALA A 54 -22.91 -35.27 5.64
CA ALA A 54 -22.94 -34.51 4.41
C ALA A 54 -23.56 -33.11 4.62
N LYS A 55 -24.64 -33.01 5.41
CA LYS A 55 -25.26 -31.72 5.76
C LYS A 55 -24.31 -30.83 6.57
N GLU A 56 -23.63 -31.39 7.56
CA GLU A 56 -22.62 -30.68 8.37
C GLU A 56 -21.49 -30.13 7.49
N LEU A 57 -20.93 -30.96 6.61
CA LEU A 57 -19.87 -30.55 5.68
C LEU A 57 -20.35 -29.48 4.68
N ALA A 58 -21.60 -29.57 4.20
CA ALA A 58 -22.18 -28.55 3.33
C ALA A 58 -22.31 -27.19 4.05
N GLN A 59 -22.70 -27.18 5.32
CA GLN A 59 -22.74 -25.96 6.14
C GLN A 59 -21.34 -25.37 6.38
N GLN A 60 -20.35 -26.22 6.66
CA GLN A 60 -18.96 -25.78 6.78
C GLN A 60 -18.43 -25.19 5.47
N ALA A 61 -18.74 -25.80 4.33
CA ALA A 61 -18.36 -25.30 3.02
C ALA A 61 -18.99 -23.93 2.71
N ASP A 62 -20.28 -23.72 3.05
CA ASP A 62 -20.94 -22.42 2.89
C ASP A 62 -20.32 -21.34 3.78
N SER A 63 -20.01 -21.68 5.04
CA SER A 63 -19.32 -20.78 5.97
C SER A 63 -17.94 -20.37 5.44
N LEU A 64 -17.14 -21.35 4.99
CA LEU A 64 -15.83 -21.09 4.38
C LEU A 64 -15.93 -20.23 3.13
N LYS A 65 -16.92 -20.48 2.26
CA LYS A 65 -17.15 -19.67 1.07
C LYS A 65 -17.44 -18.20 1.42
N LYS A 66 -18.25 -17.97 2.46
CA LYS A 66 -18.52 -16.61 2.96
C LYS A 66 -17.27 -15.95 3.54
N ALA A 67 -16.47 -16.69 4.31
CA ALA A 67 -15.21 -16.19 4.85
C ALA A 67 -14.22 -15.80 3.75
N VAL A 68 -14.10 -16.63 2.69
CA VAL A 68 -13.28 -16.31 1.51
C VAL A 68 -13.78 -15.03 0.84
N GLY A 69 -15.08 -14.91 0.57
CA GLY A 69 -15.61 -13.69 -0.05
C GLY A 69 -15.41 -12.43 0.81
N ALA A 70 -15.46 -12.54 2.13
CA ALA A 70 -15.15 -11.43 3.03
C ALA A 70 -13.66 -11.05 2.99
N LEU A 71 -12.77 -12.04 2.94
CA LEU A 71 -11.33 -11.82 2.81
C LEU A 71 -10.97 -11.19 1.45
N ASP A 72 -11.61 -11.62 0.35
CA ASP A 72 -11.40 -11.03 -0.97
C ASP A 72 -11.75 -9.53 -0.98
N ILE A 73 -12.87 -9.15 -0.36
CA ILE A 73 -13.26 -7.73 -0.20
C ILE A 73 -12.22 -6.96 0.62
N GLN A 74 -11.70 -7.55 1.71
CA GLN A 74 -10.67 -6.91 2.53
C GLN A 74 -9.37 -6.73 1.74
N ILE A 75 -8.96 -7.74 0.97
CA ILE A 75 -7.78 -7.67 0.09
C ILE A 75 -7.93 -6.55 -0.92
N ASP A 76 -9.08 -6.43 -1.58
CA ASP A 76 -9.34 -5.36 -2.54
C ASP A 76 -9.28 -3.97 -1.90
N GLN A 77 -9.82 -3.82 -0.69
CA GLN A 77 -9.76 -2.58 0.08
C GLN A 77 -8.33 -2.19 0.47
N GLU A 78 -7.54 -3.14 0.95
CA GLU A 78 -6.15 -2.88 1.32
C GLU A 78 -5.29 -2.60 0.09
N ASN A 79 -5.49 -3.29 -1.04
CA ASN A 79 -4.82 -2.98 -2.30
C ASN A 79 -5.11 -1.54 -2.76
N ALA A 80 -6.37 -1.08 -2.64
CA ALA A 80 -6.73 0.30 -2.96
C ALA A 80 -6.04 1.31 -2.03
N ARG A 81 -5.88 1.00 -0.74
CA ARG A 81 -5.15 1.85 0.23
C ARG A 81 -3.66 1.90 -0.06
N ILE A 82 -3.05 0.78 -0.43
CA ILE A 82 -1.65 0.70 -0.87
C ILE A 82 -1.44 1.62 -2.08
N GLU A 83 -2.30 1.52 -3.09
CA GLU A 83 -2.20 2.36 -4.30
C GLU A 83 -2.32 3.86 -3.97
N GLN A 84 -3.30 4.23 -3.15
CA GLN A 84 -3.43 5.62 -2.69
C GLN A 84 -2.19 6.12 -1.91
N THR A 85 -1.58 5.25 -1.12
CA THR A 85 -0.37 5.58 -0.35
C THR A 85 0.83 5.76 -1.27
N ASN A 86 0.98 4.92 -2.29
CA ASN A 86 2.01 5.04 -3.33
C ASN A 86 1.90 6.36 -4.09
N LEU A 87 0.69 6.74 -4.50
CA LEU A 87 0.45 8.02 -5.18
C LEU A 87 0.82 9.22 -4.29
N LYS A 88 0.50 9.17 -2.99
CA LYS A 88 0.90 10.22 -2.03
C LYS A 88 2.42 10.32 -1.88
N ILE A 89 3.12 9.19 -1.81
CA ILE A 89 4.59 9.16 -1.73
C ILE A 89 5.21 9.75 -2.99
N GLN A 90 4.67 9.43 -4.17
CA GLN A 90 5.15 9.99 -5.43
C GLN A 90 4.94 11.50 -5.51
N ASP A 91 3.76 11.99 -5.13
CA ASP A 91 3.47 13.43 -5.05
C ASP A 91 4.41 14.15 -4.07
N LEU A 92 4.64 13.56 -2.90
CA LEU A 92 5.53 14.11 -1.88
C LEU A 92 6.99 14.14 -2.36
N GLN A 93 7.45 13.10 -3.07
CA GLN A 93 8.78 13.06 -3.70
C GLN A 93 8.95 14.20 -4.72
N ASN A 94 7.93 14.46 -5.54
CA ASN A 94 7.96 15.55 -6.52
C ASN A 94 8.02 16.92 -5.83
N LYS A 95 7.18 17.15 -4.81
CA LYS A 95 7.20 18.39 -4.02
C LYS A 95 8.53 18.61 -3.31
N LEU A 96 9.15 17.55 -2.80
CA LEU A 96 10.47 17.62 -2.17
C LEU A 96 11.53 18.06 -3.19
N ASN A 97 11.53 17.48 -4.39
CA ASN A 97 12.45 17.87 -5.46
C ASN A 97 12.26 19.34 -5.87
N GLU A 98 11.01 19.79 -6.02
CA GLU A 98 10.69 21.19 -6.33
C GLU A 98 11.15 22.13 -5.22
N THR A 99 10.88 21.78 -3.97
CA THR A 99 11.25 22.58 -2.79
C THR A 99 12.77 22.67 -2.64
N GLN A 100 13.49 21.58 -2.92
CA GLN A 100 14.95 21.54 -2.92
C GLN A 100 15.55 22.41 -4.04
N ALA A 101 14.98 22.36 -5.24
CA ALA A 101 15.41 23.21 -6.35
C ALA A 101 15.19 24.70 -6.04
N GLU A 102 14.05 25.07 -5.45
CA GLU A 102 13.80 26.44 -5.02
C GLU A 102 14.74 26.86 -3.88
N LEU A 103 15.06 25.97 -2.94
CA LEU A 103 16.04 26.22 -1.90
C LEU A 103 17.42 26.56 -2.49
N ASP A 104 17.88 25.77 -3.46
CA ASP A 104 19.19 26.00 -4.09
C ASP A 104 19.20 27.33 -4.87
N ARG A 105 18.12 27.63 -5.60
CA ARG A 105 17.95 28.94 -6.25
C ARG A 105 18.00 30.10 -5.26
N GLN A 106 17.31 29.99 -4.12
CA GLN A 106 17.31 31.05 -3.09
C GLN A 106 18.69 31.21 -2.45
N LYS A 107 19.43 30.12 -2.24
CA LYS A 107 20.81 30.17 -1.72
C LYS A 107 21.76 30.88 -2.69
N ASP A 108 21.62 30.65 -3.99
CA ASP A 108 22.42 31.34 -5.00
C ASP A 108 22.11 32.84 -5.08
N LEU A 109 20.82 33.21 -5.06
CA LEU A 109 20.38 34.61 -5.01
C LEU A 109 20.90 35.32 -3.75
N LEU A 110 20.85 34.66 -2.60
CA LEU A 110 21.37 35.17 -1.34
C LEU A 110 22.89 35.36 -1.43
N LYS A 111 23.63 34.39 -1.96
CA LYS A 111 25.08 34.46 -2.16
C LYS A 111 25.48 35.63 -3.05
N ASP A 112 24.77 35.84 -4.16
CA ASP A 112 25.05 36.94 -5.08
C ASP A 112 24.71 38.30 -4.45
N SER A 113 23.61 38.37 -3.72
CA SER A 113 23.20 39.58 -2.99
C SER A 113 24.20 39.93 -1.88
N MET A 114 24.69 38.93 -1.13
CA MET A 114 25.74 39.11 -0.12
C MET A 114 27.07 39.56 -0.74
N ARG A 115 27.43 39.03 -1.92
CA ARG A 115 28.63 39.48 -2.65
C ARG A 115 28.47 40.94 -3.10
N ALA A 116 27.30 41.31 -3.61
CA ALA A 116 27.01 42.69 -3.99
C ALA A 116 27.07 43.64 -2.79
N LEU A 117 26.52 43.21 -1.65
CA LEU A 117 26.54 43.98 -0.41
C LEU A 117 27.97 44.12 0.11
N TYR A 118 28.80 43.08 0.08
CA TYR A 118 30.22 43.18 0.49
C TYR A 118 31.01 44.15 -0.39
N LYS A 119 30.80 44.08 -1.71
CA LYS A 119 31.47 44.99 -2.68
C LYS A 119 31.10 46.46 -2.46
N LYS A 120 29.89 46.76 -1.99
CA LYS A 120 29.39 48.14 -1.80
C LYS A 120 29.37 48.61 -0.34
N GLY A 121 29.30 47.69 0.61
CA GLY A 121 29.11 47.94 2.04
C GLY A 121 30.38 48.30 2.80
N GLY A 122 31.54 48.30 2.13
CA GLY A 122 32.78 48.84 2.68
C GLY A 122 32.88 50.36 2.63
N ALA A 123 32.02 51.05 1.85
CA ALA A 123 32.02 52.50 1.74
C ALA A 123 31.14 53.13 2.84
N SER A 124 31.71 54.04 3.62
CA SER A 124 30.94 54.83 4.59
C SER A 124 29.98 55.79 3.87
N PRO A 125 28.88 56.25 4.51
CA PRO A 125 27.99 57.25 3.91
C PRO A 125 28.70 58.52 3.45
N ILE A 126 29.79 58.90 4.13
CA ILE A 126 30.63 60.04 3.78
C ILE A 126 31.46 59.75 2.51
N GLU A 127 32.02 58.55 2.39
CA GLU A 127 32.75 58.11 1.19
C GLU A 127 31.83 57.95 -0.03
N LEU A 128 30.62 57.42 0.18
CA LEU A 128 29.56 57.35 -0.85
C LEU A 128 29.12 58.73 -1.32
N LEU A 129 29.02 59.71 -0.42
CA LEU A 129 28.69 61.09 -0.77
C LEU A 129 29.83 61.75 -1.56
N ILE A 130 31.08 61.60 -1.11
CA ILE A 130 32.27 62.17 -1.76
C ILE A 130 32.52 61.55 -3.14
N GLY A 131 32.23 60.25 -3.31
CA GLY A 131 32.42 59.53 -4.57
C GLY A 131 31.25 59.63 -5.56
N SER A 132 30.15 60.31 -5.22
CA SER A 132 28.98 60.46 -6.09
C SER A 132 29.05 61.73 -6.93
N ASP A 133 28.66 61.66 -8.22
CA ASP A 133 28.68 62.80 -9.13
C ASP A 133 27.57 63.83 -8.83
N SER A 134 26.55 63.42 -8.06
CA SER A 134 25.43 64.28 -7.66
C SER A 134 24.74 63.78 -6.40
N PHE A 135 24.02 64.68 -5.72
CA PHE A 135 23.17 64.33 -4.58
C PHE A 135 22.10 63.29 -4.94
N SER A 136 21.57 63.30 -6.18
CA SER A 136 20.64 62.28 -6.67
C SER A 136 21.28 60.89 -6.71
N GLN A 137 22.50 60.78 -7.27
CA GLN A 137 23.23 59.50 -7.29
C GLN A 137 23.53 58.96 -5.88
N PHE A 138 23.79 59.85 -4.91
CA PHE A 138 23.95 59.45 -3.50
C PHE A 138 22.66 58.83 -2.93
N ILE A 139 21.52 59.49 -3.13
CA ILE A 139 20.21 58.99 -2.66
C ILE A 139 19.87 57.65 -3.32
N ASP A 140 20.08 57.52 -4.63
CA ASP A 140 19.87 56.27 -5.37
C ASP A 140 20.75 55.13 -4.82
N SER A 141 22.00 55.42 -4.49
CA SER A 141 22.95 54.45 -3.92
C SER A 141 22.54 53.99 -2.52
N GLN A 142 22.05 54.92 -1.69
CA GLN A 142 21.58 54.61 -0.34
C GLN A 142 20.27 53.80 -0.36
N GLU A 143 19.35 54.15 -1.27
CA GLU A 143 18.13 53.39 -1.49
C GLU A 143 18.44 51.98 -2.01
N TYR A 144 19.35 51.86 -2.97
CA TYR A 144 19.82 50.58 -3.47
C TYR A 144 20.38 49.69 -2.34
N LEU A 145 21.24 50.23 -1.47
CA LEU A 145 21.79 49.48 -0.33
C LEU A 145 20.70 49.03 0.65
N THR A 146 19.69 49.87 0.88
CA THR A 146 18.55 49.55 1.75
C THR A 146 17.72 48.41 1.17
N ARG A 147 17.37 48.49 -0.12
CA ARG A 147 16.65 47.44 -0.86
C ARG A 147 17.45 46.14 -0.87
N LEU A 148 18.77 46.20 -1.05
CA LEU A 148 19.64 45.03 -1.06
C LEU A 148 19.68 44.33 0.31
N LYS A 149 19.80 45.09 1.41
CA LYS A 149 19.75 44.54 2.78
C LYS A 149 18.40 43.87 3.05
N SER A 150 17.30 44.51 2.65
CA SER A 150 15.96 43.93 2.79
C SER A 150 15.82 42.64 1.99
N ALA A 151 16.29 42.60 0.73
CA ALA A 151 16.25 41.40 -0.11
C ALA A 151 17.06 40.24 0.49
N ILE A 152 18.23 40.52 1.08
CA ILE A 152 19.05 39.53 1.80
C ILE A 152 18.29 38.95 2.99
N GLN A 153 17.63 39.79 3.78
CA GLN A 153 16.85 39.35 4.94
C GLN A 153 15.67 38.47 4.51
N THR A 154 14.87 38.92 3.54
CA THR A 154 13.76 38.14 2.98
C THR A 154 14.22 36.80 2.39
N SER A 155 15.34 36.80 1.65
CA SER A 155 15.88 35.56 1.07
C SER A 155 16.39 34.60 2.15
N THR A 156 16.99 35.12 3.23
CA THR A 156 17.42 34.31 4.39
C THR A 156 16.22 33.67 5.08
N ASP A 157 15.16 34.44 5.35
CA ASP A 157 13.93 33.92 5.95
C ASP A 157 13.30 32.83 5.08
N LYS A 158 13.28 33.03 3.76
CA LYS A 158 12.78 32.04 2.81
C LYS A 158 13.62 30.77 2.78
N VAL A 159 14.96 30.87 2.83
CA VAL A 159 15.85 29.71 2.94
C VAL A 159 15.58 28.90 4.21
N ILE A 160 15.37 29.58 5.34
CA ILE A 160 15.03 28.92 6.62
C ILE A 160 13.69 28.18 6.49
N ALA A 161 12.66 28.86 5.99
CA ALA A 161 11.34 28.28 5.80
C ALA A 161 11.36 27.05 4.85
N LEU A 162 12.09 27.14 3.73
CA LEU A 162 12.23 26.03 2.78
C LEU A 162 12.94 24.82 3.40
N LYS A 163 13.98 25.04 4.22
CA LYS A 163 14.64 23.95 4.95
C LYS A 163 13.70 23.26 5.94
N GLN A 164 12.90 24.03 6.68
CA GLN A 164 11.91 23.48 7.61
C GLN A 164 10.84 22.66 6.87
N GLU A 165 10.38 23.16 5.73
CA GLU A 165 9.40 22.45 4.89
C GLU A 165 9.98 21.13 4.34
N ILE A 166 11.23 21.12 3.87
CA ILE A 166 11.91 19.89 3.42
C ILE A 166 12.00 18.88 4.57
N GLN A 167 12.38 19.30 5.77
CA GLN A 167 12.43 18.40 6.93
C GLN A 167 11.07 17.79 7.25
N LYS A 168 10.01 18.60 7.20
CA LYS A 168 8.64 18.13 7.39
C LYS A 168 8.22 17.13 6.31
N GLN A 169 8.51 17.42 5.04
CA GLN A 169 8.19 16.52 3.92
C GLN A 169 8.96 15.20 4.01
N GLN A 170 10.24 15.22 4.40
CA GLN A 170 11.03 14.01 4.64
C GLN A 170 10.43 13.17 5.77
N PHE A 171 10.05 13.80 6.88
CA PHE A 171 9.40 13.11 7.98
C PHE A 171 8.06 12.47 7.57
N GLU A 172 7.22 13.21 6.86
CA GLU A 172 5.93 12.68 6.36
C GLU A 172 6.16 11.51 5.39
N GLN A 173 7.18 11.58 4.54
CA GLN A 173 7.55 10.49 3.64
C GLN A 173 7.99 9.24 4.40
N GLU A 174 8.84 9.38 5.42
CA GLU A 174 9.28 8.26 6.25
C GLU A 174 8.11 7.59 6.98
N GLU A 175 7.15 8.36 7.50
CA GLU A 175 5.96 7.82 8.15
C GLU A 175 5.07 7.04 7.16
N LEU A 176 4.86 7.55 5.95
CA LEU A 176 4.09 6.85 4.92
C LEU A 176 4.77 5.54 4.47
N LEU A 177 6.10 5.51 4.42
CA LEU A 177 6.85 4.29 4.07
C LEU A 177 6.75 3.21 5.15
N LYS A 178 6.67 3.58 6.43
CA LYS A 178 6.46 2.63 7.54
C LYS A 178 5.09 1.97 7.48
N VAL A 179 4.07 2.69 7.04
CA VAL A 179 2.70 2.15 6.91
C VAL A 179 2.62 1.08 5.80
N GLN A 180 3.55 1.05 4.86
CA GLN A 180 3.61 0.04 3.80
C GLN A 180 4.35 -1.26 4.18
N GLN A 181 5.09 -1.28 5.29
CA GLN A 181 5.88 -2.44 5.73
C GLN A 181 5.12 -3.32 6.72
#